data_AF-D6TNC0-F1
#
_entry.id   AF-D6TNC0-F1
#
_cell.length_a   1.000
_cell.length_b   1.000
_cell.length_c   1.000
_cell.angle_alpha   90.00
_cell.angle_beta   90.00
_cell.angle_gamma   90.00
#
_symmetry.space_group_name_H-M   'P 1'
#
loop_
_entity.id
_entity.type
_entity.pdbx_description
1 polymer ?
#
loop_
_entity_poly.entity_id
_entity_poly.type
_entity_poly.pdbx_seq_one_letter_code
_entity_poly.pdbx_strand_id
1 'polypeptide(L)'
;MSETQDQWYTRQAIERLAQHIPFEQDKASKAEQIEMLRGLVLRHGAHINPEYFGFEARSELTRLGLWHRIGQGFTHTQEDE
;
A
#
# COMPACT_ATOMS: atom_id res chain seq x y z
N MET A 1 -3.69 18.25 0.29
CA MET A 1 -3.56 18.05 1.75
C MET A 1 -2.24 17.35 2.02
N SER A 2 -1.51 17.76 3.06
CA SER A 2 -0.31 17.04 3.51
C SER A 2 -0.71 15.70 4.15
N GLU A 3 0.05 14.64 3.88
CA GLU A 3 -0.11 13.33 4.53
C GLU A 3 -0.01 13.49 6.06
N THR A 4 -0.95 12.88 6.82
CA THR A 4 -0.83 12.81 8.28
C THR A 4 0.29 11.85 8.68
N GLN A 5 0.83 11.99 9.90
CA GLN A 5 1.88 11.11 10.40
C GLN A 5 1.47 9.63 10.40
N ASP A 6 0.24 9.31 10.76
CA ASP A 6 -0.27 7.93 10.77
C ASP A 6 -0.42 7.36 9.36
N GLN A 7 -0.87 8.18 8.40
CA GLN A 7 -0.90 7.80 6.98
C GLN A 7 0.51 7.54 6.46
N TRP A 8 1.46 8.41 6.81
CA TRP A 8 2.87 8.26 6.44
C TRP A 8 3.46 6.95 7.00
N TYR A 9 3.26 6.66 8.28
CA TYR A 9 3.74 5.42 8.89
C TYR A 9 3.13 4.20 8.23
N THR A 10 1.83 4.23 7.96
CA THR A 10 1.14 3.10 7.33
C THR A 10 1.61 2.89 5.90
N ARG A 11 1.74 3.97 5.12
CA ARG A 11 2.30 3.93 3.78
C ARG A 11 3.70 3.33 3.78
N GLN A 12 4.57 3.78 4.69
CA GLN A 12 5.93 3.24 4.82
C GLN A 12 5.95 1.75 5.19
N ALA A 13 5.04 1.31 6.08
CA ALA A 13 4.91 -0.11 6.40
C ALA A 13 4.49 -0.94 5.19
N ILE A 14 3.47 -0.50 4.45
CA ILE A 14 3.00 -1.15 3.21
C ILE A 14 4.13 -1.21 2.17
N GLU A 15 4.81 -0.10 1.95
CA GLU A 15 5.88 0.02 0.95
C GLU A 15 7.04 -0.93 1.25
N ARG A 16 7.53 -0.96 2.50
CA ARG A 16 8.63 -1.84 2.91
C ARG A 16 8.25 -3.31 2.84
N LEU A 17 7.04 -3.68 3.29
CA LEU A 17 6.54 -5.06 3.19
C LEU A 17 6.44 -5.51 1.73
N ALA A 18 5.84 -4.68 0.87
CA ALA A 18 5.70 -4.98 -0.55
C ALA A 18 7.06 -5.13 -1.26
N GLN A 19 8.06 -4.32 -0.90
CA GLN A 19 9.42 -4.45 -1.43
C GLN A 19 10.14 -5.71 -0.94
N HIS A 20 9.80 -6.20 0.26
CA HIS A 20 10.48 -7.33 0.88
C HIS A 20 9.93 -8.70 0.46
N ILE A 21 8.60 -8.85 0.40
CA ILE A 21 7.89 -10.12 0.11
C ILE A 21 8.45 -10.89 -1.11
N PRO A 22 8.81 -10.26 -2.24
CA PRO A 22 9.37 -10.97 -3.39
C PRO A 22 10.61 -11.80 -3.05
N PHE A 23 11.43 -11.33 -2.11
CA PHE A 23 12.72 -11.91 -1.74
C PHE A 23 12.66 -12.87 -0.55
N GLU A 24 11.54 -12.91 0.19
CA GLU A 24 11.33 -13.88 1.26
C GLU A 24 11.32 -15.31 0.68
N GLN A 25 12.17 -16.16 1.22
CA GLN A 25 12.37 -17.55 0.78
C GLN A 25 11.57 -18.54 1.61
N ASP A 26 11.34 -18.23 2.90
CA ASP A 26 10.48 -19.06 3.73
C ASP A 26 9.02 -18.85 3.32
N LYS A 27 8.37 -19.94 2.90
CA LYS A 27 6.97 -19.91 2.46
C LYS A 27 6.01 -19.52 3.58
N ALA A 28 6.29 -19.94 4.82
CA ALA A 28 5.44 -19.61 5.96
C ALA A 28 5.53 -18.10 6.24
N SER A 29 6.74 -17.59 6.42
CA SER A 29 7.00 -16.16 6.63
C SER A 29 6.44 -15.30 5.49
N LYS A 30 6.62 -15.73 4.24
CA LYS A 30 6.08 -15.03 3.07
C LYS A 30 4.55 -14.93 3.10
N ALA A 31 3.87 -16.02 3.48
CA ALA A 31 2.42 -16.02 3.60
C ALA A 31 1.94 -15.08 4.72
N GLU A 32 2.62 -15.08 5.87
CA GLU A 32 2.34 -14.16 6.97
C GLU A 32 2.53 -12.70 6.57
N GLN A 33 3.64 -12.37 5.91
CA GLN A 33 3.92 -11.02 5.41
C GLN A 33 2.88 -10.55 4.40
N ILE A 34 2.43 -11.44 3.48
CA ILE A 34 1.35 -11.13 2.53
C ILE A 34 0.05 -10.81 3.28
N GLU A 35 -0.28 -11.58 4.31
CA GLU A 35 -1.52 -11.35 5.08
C GLU A 35 -1.44 -10.07 5.93
N MET A 36 -0.27 -9.79 6.52
CA MET A 36 -0.01 -8.50 7.19
C MET A 36 -0.18 -7.32 6.21
N LEU A 37 0.42 -7.41 5.02
CA LEU A 37 0.29 -6.41 3.96
C LEU A 37 -1.17 -6.22 3.54
N ARG A 38 -1.91 -7.31 3.33
CA ARG A 38 -3.34 -7.29 3.03
C ARG A 38 -4.12 -6.54 4.12
N GLY A 39 -3.87 -6.85 5.39
CA GLY A 39 -4.52 -6.19 6.52
C GLY A 39 -4.25 -4.68 6.59
N LEU A 40 -3.03 -4.25 6.27
CA LEU A 40 -2.69 -2.82 6.21
C LEU A 40 -3.42 -2.12 5.04
N VAL A 41 -3.39 -2.72 3.85
CA VAL A 41 -4.03 -2.16 2.66
C VAL A 41 -5.55 -2.06 2.82
N LEU A 42 -6.19 -3.11 3.35
CA LEU A 42 -7.65 -3.11 3.54
C LEU A 42 -8.11 -2.08 4.57
N ARG A 43 -7.33 -1.83 5.63
CA ARG A 43 -7.70 -0.88 6.69
C ARG A 43 -7.38 0.57 6.34
N HIS A 44 -6.27 0.81 5.64
CA HIS A 44 -5.73 2.17 5.49
C HIS A 44 -5.51 2.60 4.04
N GLY A 45 -5.49 1.66 3.09
CA GLY A 45 -5.11 1.92 1.69
C GLY A 45 -5.96 2.98 1.00
N ALA A 46 -7.26 3.04 1.30
CA ALA A 46 -8.17 4.01 0.68
C ALA A 46 -7.74 5.46 0.91
N HIS A 47 -7.07 5.75 2.03
CA HIS A 47 -6.66 7.09 2.44
C HIS A 47 -5.16 7.32 2.30
N ILE A 48 -4.49 6.58 1.42
CA ILE A 48 -3.08 6.81 1.07
C ILE A 48 -3.00 7.31 -0.38
N ASN A 49 -2.24 8.38 -0.62
CA ASN A 49 -2.03 8.89 -1.98
C ASN A 49 -1.19 7.87 -2.77
N PRO A 50 -1.70 7.31 -3.88
CA PRO A 50 -0.97 6.35 -4.70
C PRO A 50 0.37 6.87 -5.25
N GLU A 51 0.51 8.18 -5.44
CA GLU A 51 1.72 8.81 -6.00
C GLU A 51 2.95 8.70 -5.10
N TYR A 52 2.76 8.39 -3.82
CA TYR A 52 3.85 8.25 -2.86
C TYR A 52 4.45 6.84 -2.80
N PHE A 53 4.00 5.90 -3.63
CA PHE A 53 4.57 4.56 -3.71
C PHE A 53 5.62 4.46 -4.82
N GLY A 54 6.79 3.90 -4.50
CA GLY A 54 7.78 3.50 -5.48
C GLY A 54 7.32 2.39 -6.43
N PHE A 55 8.05 2.20 -7.53
CA PHE A 55 7.72 1.25 -8.59
C PHE A 55 7.64 -0.20 -8.09
N GLU A 56 8.56 -0.62 -7.23
CA GLU A 56 8.67 -1.97 -6.71
C GLU A 56 7.44 -2.32 -5.87
N ALA A 57 7.07 -1.44 -4.94
CA ALA A 57 5.90 -1.62 -4.09
C ALA A 57 4.61 -1.64 -4.91
N ARG A 58 4.46 -0.72 -5.87
CA ARG A 58 3.31 -0.70 -6.79
C ARG A 58 3.20 -2.00 -7.60
N SER A 59 4.32 -2.50 -8.11
CA SER A 59 4.36 -3.74 -8.90
C SER A 59 3.93 -4.94 -8.07
N GLU A 60 4.43 -5.05 -6.84
CA GLU A 60 4.05 -6.13 -5.94
C GLU A 60 2.59 -6.03 -5.50
N LEU A 61 2.13 -4.85 -5.12
CA LEU A 61 0.72 -4.61 -4.79
C LEU A 61 -0.19 -4.95 -5.97
N THR A 62 0.24 -4.71 -7.21
CA THR A 62 -0.49 -5.11 -8.42
C THR A 62 -0.49 -6.63 -8.59
N ARG A 63 0.66 -7.28 -8.45
CA ARG A 63 0.81 -8.74 -8.53
C ARG A 63 -0.06 -9.47 -7.51
N LEU A 64 -0.20 -8.91 -6.31
CA LEU A 64 -1.05 -9.44 -5.23
C LEU A 64 -2.53 -9.02 -5.35
N GLY A 65 -2.89 -8.22 -6.35
CA GLY A 65 -4.26 -7.74 -6.55
C GLY A 65 -4.72 -6.75 -5.48
N LEU A 66 -3.81 -6.08 -4.78
CA LEU A 66 -4.09 -5.12 -3.71
C LEU A 66 -4.09 -3.66 -4.19
N TRP A 67 -3.41 -3.36 -5.31
CA TRP A 67 -3.23 -1.98 -5.79
C TRP A 67 -4.54 -1.21 -5.99
N HIS A 68 -5.59 -1.87 -6.48
CA HIS A 68 -6.90 -1.25 -6.73
C HIS A 68 -7.59 -0.69 -5.46
N ARG A 69 -7.09 -1.02 -4.26
CA ARG A 69 -7.59 -0.53 -2.97
C ARG A 69 -6.87 0.73 -2.47
N ILE A 70 -5.74 1.09 -3.07
CA ILE A 70 -4.98 2.29 -2.70
C ILE A 70 -5.65 3.51 -3.32
N GLY A 71 -5.83 4.57 -2.52
CA GLY A 71 -6.34 5.85 -3.01
C GLY A 71 -7.81 5.88 -3.40
N GLN A 72 -8.62 4.88 -3.04
CA GLN A 72 -10.07 4.90 -3.34
C GLN A 72 -10.81 6.08 -2.68
N GLY A 73 -10.32 6.56 -1.54
CA GLY A 73 -10.80 7.77 -0.88
C GLY A 73 -10.13 9.05 -1.37
N PHE A 74 -9.16 8.95 -2.28
CA PHE A 74 -8.61 10.06 -3.07
C PHE A 74 -9.37 10.17 -4.39
N THR A 75 -10.70 10.20 -4.36
CA THR A 75 -11.42 10.78 -5.49
C THR A 75 -11.02 12.24 -5.58
N HIS A 76 -10.39 12.63 -6.69
CA HIS A 76 -10.19 14.02 -7.08
C HIS A 76 -11.54 14.73 -6.93
N THR A 77 -11.70 15.55 -5.88
CA THR A 77 -12.56 16.73 -5.99
C THR A 77 -11.83 17.64 -6.98
N GLN A 78 -12.05 17.39 -8.28
CA GLN A 78 -12.20 18.49 -9.22
C GLN A 78 -13.57 19.08 -8.88
N GLU A 79 -13.59 19.97 -7.89
CA GLU A 79 -14.59 21.02 -7.86
C GLU A 79 -13.94 22.25 -8.46
N ASP A 80 -14.60 22.74 -9.48
CA ASP A 80 -14.34 23.96 -10.23
C ASP A 80 -14.12 25.16 -9.30
N GLU A 81 -13.03 25.91 -9.53
CA GLU A 81 -12.95 27.36 -9.30
C GLU A 81 -11.91 27.98 -10.25
#